data_AF-A0A3D5YRK3-F1
#
_entry.id   AF-A0A3D5YRK3-F1
#
_cell.length_a   1.000
_cell.length_b   1.000
_cell.length_c   1.000
_cell.angle_alpha   90.00
_cell.angle_beta   90.00
_cell.angle_gamma   90.00
#
_symmetry.space_group_name_H-M   'P 1'
#
loop_
_entity.id
_entity.type
_entity.pdbx_description
1 polymer ?
#
loop_
_entity_poly.entity_id
_entity_poly.type
_entity_poly.pdbx_seq_one_letter_code
_entity_poly.pdbx_strand_id
1 'polypeptide(L)'
;LAKASFLTPNEHEVAELFPDLELEQALRAYPNKLIVTEGKLGALFCDGTQIKRVATFSVDALDTTGAGDTFNAAFAVAMAEGQGIEPSMRFANAAAALSVTKLGAQGGMPERAAVERLLNHE
;
A
#
# COMPACT_ATOMS: atom_id res chain seq x y z
N LEU A 1 6.35 17.75 -0.48
CA LEU A 1 7.10 16.55 -0.05
C LEU A 1 7.87 16.71 1.26
N ALA A 2 8.66 17.78 1.46
CA ALA A 2 9.54 17.92 2.63
C ALA A 2 8.87 17.78 4.03
N LYS A 3 7.56 18.04 4.15
CA LYS A 3 6.81 17.96 5.41
C LYS A 3 6.08 16.63 5.65
N ALA A 4 6.01 15.75 4.65
CA ALA A 4 5.31 14.48 4.76
C ALA A 4 6.31 13.36 5.09
N SER A 5 6.00 12.50 6.06
CA SER A 5 6.83 11.33 6.37
C SER A 5 6.76 10.30 5.23
N PHE A 6 5.55 10.03 4.76
CA PHE A 6 5.24 9.11 3.67
C PHE A 6 4.33 9.78 2.63
N LEU A 7 4.42 9.32 1.39
CA LEU A 7 3.49 9.65 0.31
C LEU A 7 3.07 8.34 -0.36
N THR A 8 1.76 8.12 -0.51
CA THR A 8 1.18 6.84 -0.95
C THR A 8 0.34 6.95 -2.24
N PRO A 9 0.89 7.47 -3.36
CA PRO A 9 0.11 7.62 -4.59
C PRO A 9 -0.07 6.26 -5.30
N ASN A 10 -1.04 6.17 -6.19
CA ASN A 10 -1.09 5.09 -7.20
C ASN A 10 -0.21 5.39 -8.42
N GLU A 11 -0.04 4.45 -9.36
CA GLU A 11 0.83 4.65 -10.53
C GLU A 11 0.44 5.85 -11.41
N HIS A 12 -0.86 6.17 -11.52
CA HIS A 12 -1.33 7.31 -12.32
C HIS A 12 -1.04 8.64 -11.60
N GLU A 13 -1.24 8.69 -10.29
CA GLU A 13 -0.94 9.86 -9.46
C GLU A 13 0.56 10.16 -9.42
N VAL A 14 1.44 9.16 -9.49
CA VAL A 14 2.89 9.37 -9.63
C VAL A 14 3.20 10.17 -10.90
N ALA A 15 2.58 9.82 -12.03
CA ALA A 15 2.81 10.51 -13.29
C ALA A 15 2.33 11.98 -13.24
N GLU A 16 1.29 12.28 -12.46
CA GLU A 16 0.82 13.65 -12.24
C GLU A 16 1.72 14.44 -11.28
N LEU A 17 2.20 13.80 -10.22
CA LEU A 17 3.04 14.42 -9.20
C LEU A 17 4.49 14.65 -9.68
N PHE A 18 4.98 13.80 -10.57
CA PHE A 18 6.35 13.79 -11.07
C PHE A 18 6.39 13.64 -12.60
N PRO A 19 5.83 14.60 -13.36
CA PRO A 19 5.66 14.47 -14.81
C PRO A 19 6.99 14.33 -15.59
N ASP A 20 8.10 14.74 -15.00
CA ASP A 20 9.44 14.69 -15.60
C ASP A 20 10.27 13.46 -15.18
N LEU A 21 9.69 12.54 -14.39
CA LEU A 21 10.40 11.37 -13.87
C LEU A 21 9.67 10.07 -14.23
N GLU A 22 10.44 9.07 -14.66
CA GLU A 22 9.96 7.69 -14.70
C GLU A 22 9.72 7.17 -13.27
N LEU A 23 8.82 6.20 -13.11
CA LEU A 23 8.45 5.63 -11.80
C LEU A 23 9.67 5.19 -10.98
N GLU A 24 10.63 4.50 -11.60
CA GLU A 24 11.85 4.07 -10.91
C GLU A 24 12.70 5.24 -10.42
N GLN A 25 12.77 6.32 -11.21
CA GLN A 25 13.52 7.53 -10.84
C GLN A 25 12.84 8.24 -9.68
N ALA A 26 11.51 8.36 -9.69
CA ALA A 26 10.74 8.92 -8.59
C ALA A 26 10.92 8.11 -7.29
N LEU A 27 10.84 6.77 -7.36
CA LEU A 27 11.07 5.89 -6.22
C LEU A 27 12.48 6.07 -5.63
N ARG A 28 13.51 6.16 -6.49
CA ARG A 28 14.91 6.37 -6.06
C ARG A 28 15.17 7.78 -5.51
N ALA A 29 14.44 8.79 -5.99
CA ALA A 29 14.55 10.16 -5.49
C ALA A 29 13.98 10.30 -4.07
N TYR A 30 13.04 9.42 -3.67
CA TYR A 30 12.35 9.47 -2.38
C TYR A 30 12.38 8.12 -1.64
N PRO A 31 13.58 7.60 -1.31
CA PRO A 31 13.71 6.32 -0.63
C PRO A 31 13.06 6.36 0.75
N ASN A 32 12.43 5.25 1.14
CA ASN A 32 11.70 5.05 2.39
C ASN A 32 10.58 6.09 2.63
N LYS A 33 10.13 6.79 1.58
CA LYS A 33 9.11 7.86 1.65
C LYS A 33 8.01 7.69 0.61
N LEU A 34 8.36 7.40 -0.65
CA LEU A 34 7.39 7.18 -1.72
C LEU A 34 7.00 5.70 -1.76
N ILE A 35 5.72 5.42 -1.52
CA ILE A 35 5.12 4.08 -1.56
C ILE A 35 4.05 4.10 -2.65
N VAL A 36 4.28 3.40 -3.76
CA VAL A 36 3.37 3.44 -4.90
C VAL A 36 2.48 2.22 -4.91
N THR A 37 1.17 2.39 -4.77
CA THR A 37 0.22 1.26 -4.84
C THR A 37 -0.05 0.88 -6.29
N GLU A 38 -0.02 -0.43 -6.60
CA GLU A 38 -0.21 -1.01 -7.94
C GLU A 38 -1.36 -2.03 -7.96
N GLY A 39 -2.41 -1.78 -7.17
CA GLY A 39 -3.60 -2.65 -7.08
C GLY A 39 -3.26 -4.13 -6.88
N LYS A 40 -3.56 -4.97 -7.87
CA LYS A 40 -3.32 -6.42 -7.83
C LYS A 40 -1.84 -6.83 -7.80
N LEU A 41 -0.91 -5.91 -8.06
CA LEU A 41 0.52 -6.16 -7.96
C LEU A 41 1.08 -5.85 -6.56
N GLY A 42 0.28 -5.19 -5.71
CA GLY A 42 0.69 -4.78 -4.36
C GLY A 42 1.20 -3.35 -4.33
N ALA A 43 2.38 -3.13 -3.77
CA ALA A 43 2.95 -1.79 -3.64
C ALA A 43 4.47 -1.78 -3.76
N LEU A 44 5.01 -0.70 -4.31
CA LEU A 44 6.43 -0.47 -4.55
C LEU A 44 6.99 0.57 -3.59
N PHE A 45 8.23 0.39 -3.16
CA PHE A 45 9.01 1.44 -2.51
C PHE A 45 10.51 1.24 -2.79
N CYS A 46 11.33 2.28 -2.61
CA CYS A 46 12.79 2.12 -2.60
C CYS A 46 13.30 2.10 -1.16
N ASP A 47 14.08 1.10 -0.76
CA ASP A 47 14.62 0.99 0.60
C ASP A 47 15.89 1.83 0.85
N GLY A 48 16.27 2.67 -0.12
CA GLY A 48 17.54 3.40 -0.16
C GLY A 48 18.60 2.73 -1.03
N THR A 49 18.42 1.46 -1.39
CA THR A 49 19.34 0.72 -2.26
C THR A 49 18.63 0.17 -3.50
N GLN A 50 17.54 -0.54 -3.29
CA GLN A 50 16.80 -1.25 -4.32
C GLN A 50 15.32 -0.87 -4.28
N ILE A 51 14.67 -1.00 -5.42
CA ILE A 51 13.21 -0.92 -5.51
C ILE A 51 12.67 -2.29 -5.15
N LYS A 52 11.76 -2.32 -4.19
CA LYS A 52 11.10 -3.53 -3.71
C LYS A 52 9.63 -3.47 -4.02
N ARG A 53 9.08 -4.60 -4.45
CA ARG A 53 7.65 -4.84 -4.53
C ARG A 53 7.22 -5.70 -3.36
N VAL A 54 6.27 -5.20 -2.58
CA VAL A 54 5.55 -5.98 -1.59
C VAL A 54 4.28 -6.46 -2.26
N ALA A 55 4.20 -7.77 -2.52
CA ALA A 55 3.07 -8.38 -3.21
C ALA A 55 1.78 -8.24 -2.38
N THR A 56 0.65 -8.17 -3.09
CA THR A 56 -0.69 -8.29 -2.49
C THR A 56 -1.16 -9.74 -2.48
N PHE A 57 -2.35 -9.96 -1.93
CA PHE A 57 -2.98 -11.26 -1.85
C PHE A 57 -3.98 -11.44 -2.99
N SER A 58 -3.99 -12.63 -3.58
CA SER A 58 -4.99 -13.00 -4.58
C SER A 58 -6.34 -13.18 -3.91
N VAL A 59 -7.33 -12.41 -4.37
CA VAL A 59 -8.72 -12.43 -3.88
C VAL A 59 -9.67 -12.22 -5.05
N ASP A 60 -10.91 -12.69 -4.91
CA ASP A 60 -11.99 -12.37 -5.84
C ASP A 60 -12.57 -11.00 -5.48
N ALA A 61 -12.17 -9.97 -6.25
CA ALA A 61 -12.60 -8.60 -6.01
C ALA A 61 -14.07 -8.39 -6.45
N LEU A 62 -14.86 -7.81 -5.56
CA LEU A 62 -16.26 -7.42 -5.78
C LEU A 62 -16.38 -5.91 -6.04
N ASP A 63 -15.69 -5.08 -5.26
CA ASP A 63 -15.72 -3.62 -5.36
C ASP A 63 -14.38 -3.03 -4.90
N THR A 64 -13.69 -2.29 -5.75
CA THR A 64 -12.36 -1.73 -5.43
C THR A 64 -12.42 -0.39 -4.69
N THR A 65 -13.63 0.14 -4.49
CA THR A 65 -13.84 1.44 -3.82
C THR A 65 -13.27 1.41 -2.40
N GLY A 66 -12.38 2.35 -2.07
CA GLY A 66 -11.78 2.46 -0.74
C GLY A 66 -10.59 1.54 -0.47
N ALA A 67 -10.08 0.80 -1.46
CA ALA A 67 -8.89 -0.05 -1.29
C ALA A 67 -7.65 0.78 -0.88
N GLY A 68 -7.45 1.94 -1.51
CA GLY A 68 -6.36 2.87 -1.18
C GLY A 68 -6.51 3.48 0.22
N ASP A 69 -7.72 3.85 0.63
CA ASP A 69 -8.00 4.33 1.99
C ASP A 69 -7.72 3.25 3.03
N THR A 70 -8.13 2.01 2.74
CA THR A 70 -7.87 0.86 3.60
C THR A 70 -6.37 0.57 3.71
N PHE A 71 -5.64 0.61 2.59
CA PHE A 71 -4.19 0.49 2.57
C PHE A 71 -3.55 1.56 3.47
N ASN A 72 -3.91 2.83 3.27
CA ASN A 72 -3.34 3.95 4.03
C ASN A 72 -3.62 3.84 5.53
N ALA A 73 -4.84 3.47 5.92
CA ALA A 73 -5.22 3.29 7.32
C ALA A 73 -4.44 2.14 7.97
N ALA A 74 -4.38 0.98 7.32
CA ALA A 74 -3.66 -0.18 7.82
C ALA A 74 -2.15 0.05 7.87
N PHE A 75 -1.57 0.73 6.86
CA PHE A 75 -0.16 1.14 6.86
C PHE A 75 0.15 2.07 8.03
N ALA A 76 -0.69 3.08 8.25
CA ALA A 76 -0.52 4.04 9.34
C ALA A 76 -0.60 3.35 10.72
N VAL A 77 -1.53 2.42 10.91
CA VAL A 77 -1.63 1.61 12.14
C VAL A 77 -0.37 0.79 12.36
N ALA A 78 0.09 0.02 11.36
CA ALA A 78 1.28 -0.81 11.49
C ALA A 78 2.55 0.03 11.78
N MET A 79 2.71 1.17 11.11
CA MET A 79 3.80 2.11 11.38
C MET A 79 3.74 2.69 12.79
N ALA A 80 2.55 3.06 13.28
CA ALA A 80 2.34 3.57 14.63
C ALA A 80 2.66 2.51 15.71
N GLU A 81 2.53 1.23 15.37
CA GLU A 81 2.91 0.09 16.22
C GLU A 81 4.40 -0.23 16.19
N GLY A 82 5.21 0.59 15.48
CA GLY A 82 6.66 0.43 15.41
C GLY A 82 7.10 -0.68 14.46
N GLN A 83 6.22 -1.14 13.57
CA GLN A 83 6.64 -2.04 12.49
C GLN A 83 7.53 -1.30 11.48
N GLY A 84 8.38 -2.06 10.78
CA GLY A 84 9.14 -1.52 9.65
C GLY A 84 8.25 -1.22 8.45
N ILE A 85 8.78 -0.48 7.46
CA ILE A 85 8.03 -0.09 6.24
C ILE A 85 7.51 -1.31 5.48
N GLU A 86 8.38 -2.28 5.20
CA GLU A 86 8.02 -3.47 4.41
C GLU A 86 6.97 -4.35 5.12
N PRO A 87 7.11 -4.70 6.42
CA PRO A 87 6.02 -5.34 7.17
C PRO A 87 4.72 -4.53 7.21
N SER A 88 4.81 -3.20 7.35
CA SER A 88 3.63 -2.33 7.36
C SER A 88 2.91 -2.32 6.02
N MET A 89 3.65 -2.31 4.91
CA MET A 89 3.10 -2.44 3.56
C MET A 89 2.45 -3.81 3.35
N ARG A 90 3.04 -4.88 3.91
CA ARG A 90 2.48 -6.24 3.84
C ARG A 90 1.13 -6.32 4.56
N PHE A 91 1.04 -5.75 5.76
CA PHE A 91 -0.21 -5.64 6.51
C PHE A 91 -1.25 -4.77 5.77
N ALA A 92 -0.82 -3.67 5.18
CA ALA A 92 -1.69 -2.79 4.38
C ALA A 92 -2.24 -3.46 3.12
N ASN A 93 -1.41 -4.22 2.39
CA ASN A 93 -1.85 -5.03 1.25
C ASN A 93 -2.87 -6.10 1.67
N ALA A 94 -2.69 -6.75 2.82
CA ALA A 94 -3.66 -7.71 3.36
C ALA A 94 -5.02 -7.05 3.60
N ALA A 95 -5.00 -5.87 4.24
CA ALA A 95 -6.21 -5.13 4.54
C ALA A 95 -6.92 -4.66 3.25
N ALA A 96 -6.17 -4.11 2.31
CA ALA A 96 -6.71 -3.65 1.03
C ALA A 96 -7.30 -4.82 0.21
N ALA A 97 -6.61 -5.96 0.15
CA ALA A 97 -7.10 -7.16 -0.52
C ALA A 97 -8.44 -7.63 0.09
N LEU A 98 -8.56 -7.66 1.42
CA LEU A 98 -9.83 -8.01 2.07
C LEU A 98 -10.92 -6.96 1.84
N SER A 99 -10.57 -5.68 1.75
CA SER A 99 -11.58 -4.64 1.54
C SER A 99 -12.31 -4.79 0.22
N VAL A 100 -11.62 -5.25 -0.82
CA VAL A 100 -12.22 -5.33 -2.15
C VAL A 100 -13.16 -6.52 -2.32
N THR A 101 -13.22 -7.45 -1.35
CA THR A 101 -14.12 -8.61 -1.41
C THR A 101 -15.53 -8.29 -0.88
N LYS A 102 -15.81 -7.03 -0.56
CA LYS A 102 -17.07 -6.55 0.03
C LYS A 102 -17.50 -5.24 -0.66
N LEU A 103 -18.77 -4.88 -0.53
CA LEU A 103 -19.33 -3.67 -1.15
C LEU A 103 -19.03 -2.41 -0.32
N GLY A 104 -18.61 -1.34 -1.00
CA GLY A 104 -18.42 0.00 -0.46
C GLY A 104 -17.15 0.19 0.36
N ALA A 105 -16.62 1.42 0.37
CA ALA A 105 -15.36 1.76 1.04
C ALA A 105 -15.32 1.40 2.53
N GLN A 106 -16.21 1.99 3.34
CA GLN A 106 -16.23 1.74 4.79
C GLN A 106 -16.74 0.34 5.14
N GLY A 107 -17.72 -0.18 4.39
CA GLY A 107 -18.25 -1.53 4.59
C GLY A 107 -17.22 -2.63 4.24
N GLY A 108 -16.27 -2.31 3.36
CA GLY A 108 -15.18 -3.18 2.97
C GLY A 108 -14.09 -3.30 4.02
N MET A 109 -13.80 -2.24 4.79
CA MET A 109 -12.67 -2.22 5.73
C MET A 109 -12.69 -3.46 6.67
N PRO A 110 -11.62 -4.27 6.68
CA PRO A 110 -11.58 -5.49 7.48
C PRO A 110 -11.26 -5.20 8.95
N GLU A 111 -11.68 -6.12 9.82
CA GLU A 111 -11.16 -6.17 11.18
C GLU A 111 -9.73 -6.73 11.18
N ARG A 112 -8.92 -6.26 12.14
CA ARG A 112 -7.52 -6.70 12.31
C ARG A 112 -7.37 -8.22 12.31
N ALA A 113 -8.24 -8.94 13.02
CA ALA A 113 -8.17 -10.40 13.11
C ALA A 113 -8.34 -11.09 11.74
N ALA A 114 -9.09 -10.50 10.80
CA ALA A 114 -9.17 -11.02 9.44
C ALA A 114 -7.87 -10.79 8.67
N VAL A 115 -7.26 -9.61 8.83
CA VAL A 115 -5.96 -9.27 8.23
C VAL A 115 -4.85 -10.21 8.72
N GLU A 116 -4.77 -10.43 10.03
CA GLU A 116 -3.78 -11.33 10.64
C GLU A 116 -3.98 -12.79 10.22
N ARG A 117 -5.23 -13.25 10.11
CA ARG A 117 -5.51 -14.59 9.55
C ARG A 117 -5.00 -14.72 8.12
N LEU A 118 -5.27 -13.74 7.27
CA LEU A 118 -4.80 -13.77 5.88
C LEU A 118 -3.27 -13.80 5.80
N LEU A 119 -2.57 -13.03 6.65
CA LEU A 119 -1.10 -13.02 6.74
C LEU A 119 -0.50 -14.37 7.19
N ASN A 120 -1.19 -15.10 8.07
CA ASN A 120 -0.70 -16.37 8.61
C ASN A 120 -0.99 -17.59 7.70
N HIS A 121 -1.78 -17.42 6.65
CA HIS A 121 -2.20 -18.49 5.73
C HIS A 121 -1.50 -18.42 4.36
N GLU A 122 -0.48 -17.58 4.22
CA GLU A 122 0.43 -17.51 3.07
C GLU A 122 1.73 -18.29 3.36
#